data_AF-A0A8C8HZ76-F1
#
_entry.id   AF-A0A8C8HZ76-F1
#
_cell.length_a   1.000
_cell.length_b   1.000
_cell.length_c   1.000
_cell.angle_alpha   90.00
_cell.angle_beta   90.00
_cell.angle_gamma   90.00
#
_symmetry.space_group_name_H-M   'P 1'
#
loop_
_entity.id
_entity.type
_entity.pdbx_description
1 polymer ?
#
loop_
_entity_poly.entity_id
_entity_poly.type
_entity_poly.pdbx_seq_one_letter_code
_entity_poly.pdbx_strand_id
1 'polypeptide(L)'
;QEWGRFLFPDQYDIIDKHTQSGLELVEKYVKFVKERTEIEQNYAKQLRNLTKKYNPKRGCKEEQECRFSNHQSFLDILNEMNDYAGQRELIAENMMMNICIELTKYLQELKMERKTHLSEAKKSQQSLESTYKQLDSKRFEREWREADKAAQYAEKTDQDINATKADVEKAKQQANMRTHIAEECKNDYAAQLQKYNKEQSQFYFSDMPLIFNKLQDMDERRVRKLAQGYVLFSDTERHVMPIIGKCLEGVTKAGTNVNERNDSIALIEQYKSGFERPGDLDFEDYSQGINRASSDSSLGTLGTPKGPLELLGKNRSKPFWLFSKKSKFGRDPLSYCLKEINKTVKPRISSFRTLGRMPTVTEDFGHLPPEQRRKRLQQKLDDIGKELQKEVDQSEALEKMKDVYEKNPQMGDPASLSPQINQTAQNMERLRLELSKYEVMDSPLLATNPDAETSLMAVSKCTVVIYLYLLLSICVSPSSPDGTHSEEGTPDSSQAIYAEFDDDFEEEEELVAPIGQCTAMYNFPGASEGTITMQEGEVLSVVEEDKGDGWTRVRRANGNEGYIPTSYVSISLSK
;
A
#
# COMPACT_ATOMS: atom_id res chain seq x y z
N GLN A 1 22.28 23.91 23.46
CA GLN A 1 22.74 24.02 24.87
C GLN A 1 23.54 22.76 25.19
N GLU A 2 24.32 22.71 26.27
CA GLU A 2 25.19 21.55 26.58
C GLU A 2 24.62 20.72 27.74
N TRP A 3 24.42 19.41 27.53
CA TRP A 3 23.96 18.47 28.55
C TRP A 3 24.87 18.50 29.78
N GLY A 4 26.18 18.53 29.60
CA GLY A 4 27.15 18.61 30.71
C GLY A 4 27.11 19.91 31.54
N ARG A 5 26.35 20.92 31.10
CA ARG A 5 26.14 22.18 31.84
C ARG A 5 24.75 22.28 32.49
N PHE A 6 23.74 21.63 31.92
CA PHE A 6 22.33 21.79 32.33
C PHE A 6 21.70 20.51 32.90
N LEU A 7 22.26 19.34 32.62
CA LEU A 7 21.90 18.06 33.25
C LEU A 7 22.95 17.72 34.30
N PHE A 8 22.55 17.67 35.56
CA PHE A 8 23.44 17.34 36.68
C PHE A 8 23.62 15.80 36.79
N PRO A 9 24.66 15.25 37.45
CA PRO A 9 24.99 13.82 37.36
C PRO A 9 23.98 12.83 37.95
N ASP A 10 22.96 13.30 38.65
CA ASP A 10 21.76 12.56 39.06
C ASP A 10 20.86 12.20 37.87
N GLN A 11 20.86 13.02 36.81
CA GLN A 11 20.09 12.80 35.56
C GLN A 11 20.66 11.67 34.68
N TYR A 12 21.65 10.92 35.17
CA TYR A 12 22.31 9.81 34.47
C TYR A 12 21.30 8.80 33.90
N ASP A 13 20.32 8.36 34.69
CA ASP A 13 19.36 7.33 34.26
C ASP A 13 18.37 7.84 33.19
N ILE A 14 18.09 9.16 33.15
CA ILE A 14 17.30 9.77 32.07
C ILE A 14 18.11 9.79 30.77
N ILE A 15 19.40 10.12 30.83
CA ILE A 15 20.30 10.06 29.66
C ILE A 15 20.50 8.62 29.19
N ASP A 16 20.62 7.64 30.10
CA ASP A 16 20.65 6.20 29.78
C ASP A 16 19.35 5.84 29.00
N LYS A 17 18.16 6.14 29.53
CA LYS A 17 16.86 5.90 28.85
C LYS A 17 16.71 6.61 27.50
N HIS A 18 16.92 7.94 27.44
CA HIS A 18 16.77 8.74 26.22
C HIS A 18 17.66 8.23 25.08
N THR A 19 18.94 8.02 25.37
CA THR A 19 19.90 7.53 24.37
C THR A 19 19.60 6.10 23.93
N GLN A 20 18.93 5.28 24.75
CA GLN A 20 18.45 3.94 24.39
C GLN A 20 17.23 4.02 23.46
N SER A 21 16.19 4.75 23.87
CA SER A 21 14.95 4.96 23.09
C SER A 21 15.25 5.47 21.67
N GLY A 22 16.15 6.44 21.55
CA GLY A 22 16.56 6.95 20.24
C GLY A 22 17.26 5.92 19.34
N LEU A 23 17.98 4.93 19.90
CA LEU A 23 18.55 3.82 19.11
C LEU A 23 17.48 2.81 18.70
N GLU A 24 16.48 2.57 19.55
CA GLU A 24 15.33 1.71 19.24
C GLU A 24 14.44 2.33 18.16
N LEU A 25 14.31 3.66 18.11
CA LEU A 25 13.65 4.37 17.01
C LEU A 25 14.36 4.16 15.66
N VAL A 26 15.71 4.18 15.63
CA VAL A 26 16.49 3.86 14.43
C VAL A 26 16.24 2.40 13.99
N GLU A 27 16.18 1.46 14.95
CA GLU A 27 15.92 0.05 14.67
C GLU A 27 14.49 -0.18 14.14
N LYS A 28 13.49 0.50 14.72
CA LYS A 28 12.10 0.53 14.25
C LYS A 28 11.99 1.09 12.83
N TYR A 29 12.72 2.17 12.51
CA TYR A 29 12.75 2.72 11.15
C TYR A 29 13.41 1.77 10.14
N VAL A 30 14.55 1.18 10.47
CA VAL A 30 15.22 0.19 9.61
C VAL A 30 14.32 -1.01 9.33
N LYS A 31 13.59 -1.51 10.34
CA LYS A 31 12.59 -2.57 10.17
C LYS A 31 11.48 -2.15 9.20
N PHE A 32 10.91 -0.96 9.38
CA PHE A 32 9.88 -0.41 8.48
C PHE A 32 10.35 -0.29 7.03
N VAL A 33 11.55 0.26 6.78
CA VAL A 33 12.08 0.40 5.40
C VAL A 33 12.38 -0.97 4.79
N LYS A 34 12.80 -1.96 5.60
CA LYS A 34 12.98 -3.34 5.15
C LYS A 34 11.65 -3.99 4.70
N GLU A 35 10.60 -3.87 5.50
CA GLU A 35 9.26 -4.39 5.16
C GLU A 35 8.68 -3.68 3.92
N ARG A 36 8.81 -2.34 3.85
CA ARG A 36 8.49 -1.54 2.66
C ARG A 36 9.23 -1.99 1.41
N THR A 37 10.49 -2.42 1.56
CA THR A 37 11.33 -2.95 0.47
C THR A 37 10.85 -4.32 0.00
N GLU A 38 10.51 -5.23 0.93
CA GLU A 38 10.01 -6.57 0.62
C GLU A 38 8.67 -6.52 -0.13
N ILE A 39 7.80 -5.56 0.24
CA ILE A 39 6.56 -5.25 -0.52
C ILE A 39 6.89 -4.82 -1.96
N GLU A 40 7.88 -3.94 -2.15
CA GLU A 40 8.26 -3.43 -3.47
C GLU A 40 8.82 -4.53 -4.38
N GLN A 41 9.73 -5.37 -3.86
CA GLN A 41 10.25 -6.53 -4.59
C GLN A 41 9.13 -7.49 -5.01
N ASN A 42 8.15 -7.72 -4.14
CA ASN A 42 7.01 -8.58 -4.45
C ASN A 42 6.07 -7.97 -5.51
N TYR A 43 5.86 -6.65 -5.49
CA TYR A 43 5.09 -5.94 -6.53
C TYR A 43 5.79 -6.01 -7.89
N ALA A 44 7.07 -5.65 -7.96
CA ALA A 44 7.84 -5.67 -9.20
C ALA A 44 7.96 -7.10 -9.80
N LYS A 45 8.17 -8.11 -8.94
CA LYS A 45 8.15 -9.53 -9.32
C LYS A 45 6.80 -9.97 -9.88
N GLN A 46 5.68 -9.48 -9.33
CA GLN A 46 4.35 -9.76 -9.89
C GLN A 46 4.17 -9.11 -11.27
N LEU A 47 4.64 -7.88 -11.48
CA LEU A 47 4.62 -7.23 -12.80
C LEU A 47 5.45 -7.98 -13.83
N ARG A 48 6.69 -8.42 -13.50
CA ARG A 48 7.50 -9.25 -14.42
C ARG A 48 6.87 -10.61 -14.71
N ASN A 49 6.20 -11.23 -13.74
CA ASN A 49 5.44 -12.46 -13.98
C ASN A 49 4.22 -12.20 -14.87
N LEU A 50 3.58 -11.03 -14.77
CA LEU A 50 2.49 -10.61 -15.63
C LEU A 50 2.97 -10.42 -17.08
N THR A 51 4.02 -9.62 -17.32
CA THR A 51 4.53 -9.39 -18.68
C THR A 51 4.99 -10.68 -19.34
N LYS A 52 5.75 -11.51 -18.62
CA LYS A 52 6.20 -12.85 -19.06
C LYS A 52 5.06 -13.84 -19.34
N LYS A 53 3.90 -13.70 -18.70
CA LYS A 53 2.72 -14.55 -18.94
C LYS A 53 2.01 -14.23 -20.27
N TYR A 54 2.02 -12.97 -20.69
CA TYR A 54 1.33 -12.49 -21.90
C TYR A 54 2.27 -12.29 -23.11
N ASN A 55 3.59 -12.35 -22.92
CA ASN A 55 4.57 -12.31 -24.01
C ASN A 55 4.51 -13.62 -24.86
N PRO A 56 4.50 -13.54 -26.21
CA PRO A 56 4.40 -14.72 -27.08
C PRO A 56 5.50 -15.76 -26.87
N LYS A 57 5.15 -17.04 -27.05
CA LYS A 57 6.13 -18.13 -27.00
C LYS A 57 6.83 -18.25 -28.34
N ARG A 58 8.16 -18.04 -28.35
CA ARG A 58 9.01 -18.24 -29.54
C ARG A 58 8.69 -19.57 -30.23
N GLY A 59 8.35 -19.52 -31.52
CA GLY A 59 8.00 -20.70 -32.32
C GLY A 59 6.51 -21.11 -32.33
N CYS A 60 5.60 -20.34 -31.71
CA CYS A 60 4.16 -20.49 -31.90
C CYS A 60 3.67 -19.73 -33.16
N LYS A 61 2.52 -20.15 -33.73
CA LYS A 61 1.94 -19.56 -34.94
C LYS A 61 1.60 -18.06 -34.83
N GLU A 62 1.45 -17.58 -33.59
CA GLU A 62 1.25 -16.19 -33.19
C GLU A 62 2.34 -15.24 -33.76
N GLU A 63 3.53 -15.76 -34.09
CA GLU A 63 4.62 -15.01 -34.73
C GLU A 63 4.24 -14.43 -36.11
N GLN A 64 3.21 -14.99 -36.77
CA GLN A 64 2.63 -14.43 -38.00
C GLN A 64 1.63 -13.28 -37.72
N GLU A 65 0.99 -13.28 -36.55
CA GLU A 65 0.00 -12.29 -36.11
C GLU A 65 0.67 -11.02 -35.55
N CYS A 66 1.91 -11.14 -35.04
CA CYS A 66 2.79 -10.02 -34.66
C CYS A 66 3.10 -9.02 -35.82
N ARG A 67 2.67 -9.30 -37.06
CA ARG A 67 2.79 -8.37 -38.20
C ARG A 67 1.76 -7.24 -38.18
N PHE A 68 0.68 -7.36 -37.40
CA PHE A 68 -0.32 -6.31 -37.25
C PHE A 68 0.11 -5.30 -36.19
N SER A 69 -0.10 -4.01 -36.46
CA SER A 69 0.27 -2.91 -35.57
C SER A 69 -0.46 -3.00 -34.22
N ASN A 70 -1.69 -3.54 -34.18
CA ASN A 70 -2.40 -3.81 -32.93
C ASN A 70 -1.68 -4.86 -32.03
N HIS A 71 -1.10 -5.91 -32.60
CA HIS A 71 -0.35 -6.93 -31.85
C HIS A 71 1.02 -6.40 -31.44
N GLN A 72 1.77 -5.75 -32.35
CA GLN A 72 3.06 -5.14 -32.02
C GLN A 72 2.93 -4.10 -30.90
N SER A 73 1.90 -3.26 -30.93
CA SER A 73 1.67 -2.25 -29.89
C SER A 73 1.38 -2.89 -28.52
N PHE A 74 0.73 -4.06 -28.48
CA PHE A 74 0.58 -4.81 -27.23
C PHE A 74 1.94 -5.36 -26.73
N LEU A 75 2.82 -5.83 -27.61
CA LEU A 75 4.18 -6.24 -27.23
C LEU A 75 5.00 -5.07 -26.68
N ASP A 76 4.89 -3.90 -27.30
CA ASP A 76 5.56 -2.68 -26.85
C ASP A 76 5.08 -2.27 -25.45
N ILE A 77 3.77 -2.35 -25.17
CA ILE A 77 3.20 -2.13 -23.83
C ILE A 77 3.71 -3.16 -22.81
N LEU A 78 3.87 -4.44 -23.19
CA LEU A 78 4.46 -5.46 -22.30
C LEU A 78 5.95 -5.21 -22.02
N ASN A 79 6.68 -4.58 -22.94
CA ASN A 79 8.08 -4.20 -22.75
C ASN A 79 8.20 -2.99 -21.81
N GLU A 80 7.44 -1.92 -22.03
CA GLU A 80 7.46 -0.74 -21.13
C GLU A 80 6.99 -1.10 -19.70
N MET A 81 6.04 -2.03 -19.55
CA MET A 81 5.63 -2.56 -18.25
C MET A 81 6.72 -3.41 -17.57
N ASN A 82 7.57 -4.10 -18.35
CA ASN A 82 8.72 -4.84 -17.83
C ASN A 82 9.82 -3.90 -17.33
N ASP A 83 10.05 -2.79 -18.03
CA ASP A 83 11.08 -1.81 -17.69
C ASP A 83 10.64 -0.93 -16.52
N TYR A 84 9.35 -0.57 -16.44
CA TYR A 84 8.72 -0.02 -15.23
C TYR A 84 8.92 -0.94 -14.01
N ALA A 85 8.71 -2.25 -14.16
CA ALA A 85 8.96 -3.20 -13.08
C ALA A 85 10.45 -3.23 -12.66
N GLY A 86 11.38 -3.06 -13.61
CA GLY A 86 12.80 -2.86 -13.32
C GLY A 86 13.09 -1.60 -12.48
N GLN A 87 12.37 -0.50 -12.71
CA GLN A 87 12.50 0.71 -11.87
C GLN A 87 11.99 0.48 -10.44
N ARG A 88 10.95 -0.32 -10.26
CA ARG A 88 10.43 -0.69 -8.94
C ARG A 88 11.38 -1.63 -8.19
N GLU A 89 12.03 -2.59 -8.87
CA GLU A 89 13.15 -3.34 -8.29
C GLU A 89 14.31 -2.42 -7.86
N LEU A 90 14.67 -1.44 -8.68
CA LEU A 90 15.77 -0.51 -8.40
C LEU A 90 15.51 0.37 -7.17
N ILE A 91 14.27 0.79 -6.90
CA ILE A 91 13.90 1.45 -5.63
C ILE A 91 14.21 0.51 -4.47
N ALA A 92 13.78 -0.74 -4.56
CA ALA A 92 13.90 -1.72 -3.50
C ALA A 92 15.37 -2.04 -3.17
N GLU A 93 16.22 -2.21 -4.19
CA GLU A 93 17.67 -2.41 -4.01
C GLU A 93 18.34 -1.20 -3.37
N ASN A 94 17.99 0.03 -3.78
CA ASN A 94 18.54 1.26 -3.21
C ASN A 94 18.08 1.50 -1.76
N MET A 95 16.82 1.22 -1.42
CA MET A 95 16.33 1.30 -0.04
C MET A 95 17.04 0.27 0.86
N MET A 96 17.21 -0.97 0.39
CA MET A 96 17.95 -2.00 1.14
C MET A 96 19.40 -1.61 1.38
N MET A 97 20.11 -1.17 0.34
CA MET A 97 21.55 -0.89 0.42
C MET A 97 21.85 0.41 1.15
N ASN A 98 21.25 1.52 0.71
CA ASN A 98 21.65 2.86 1.14
C ASN A 98 20.95 3.32 2.42
N ILE A 99 19.82 2.68 2.80
CA ILE A 99 19.12 2.96 4.06
C ILE A 99 19.30 1.78 5.03
N CYS A 100 18.78 0.59 4.72
CA CYS A 100 18.73 -0.51 5.70
C CYS A 100 20.11 -1.00 6.14
N ILE A 101 21.02 -1.31 5.22
CA ILE A 101 22.36 -1.82 5.55
C ILE A 101 23.21 -0.74 6.24
N GLU A 102 23.28 0.46 5.67
CA GLU A 102 24.09 1.56 6.22
C GLU A 102 23.61 2.06 7.59
N LEU A 103 22.29 2.17 7.82
CA LEU A 103 21.77 2.50 9.15
C LEU A 103 21.95 1.35 10.15
N THR A 104 21.84 0.08 9.74
CA THR A 104 22.11 -1.07 10.62
C THR A 104 23.56 -1.07 11.09
N LYS A 105 24.51 -0.80 10.18
CA LYS A 105 25.94 -0.69 10.50
C LYS A 105 26.19 0.47 11.46
N TYR A 106 25.68 1.66 11.15
CA TYR A 106 25.86 2.84 12.01
C TYR A 106 25.22 2.65 13.41
N LEU A 107 24.08 1.94 13.49
CA LEU A 107 23.45 1.58 14.75
C LEU A 107 24.33 0.67 15.61
N GLN A 108 25.14 -0.22 15.03
CA GLN A 108 26.11 -1.04 15.78
C GLN A 108 27.27 -0.20 16.31
N GLU A 109 27.78 0.74 15.51
CA GLU A 109 28.83 1.69 15.90
C GLU A 109 28.34 2.55 17.09
N LEU A 110 27.14 3.16 17.00
CA LEU A 110 26.53 3.93 18.08
C LEU A 110 26.25 3.09 19.34
N LYS A 111 25.79 1.83 19.20
CA LYS A 111 25.57 0.94 20.36
C LYS A 111 26.88 0.64 21.12
N MET A 112 28.04 0.63 20.44
CA MET A 112 29.35 0.50 21.07
C MET A 112 29.84 1.82 21.69
N GLU A 113 29.66 2.95 20.99
CA GLU A 113 30.01 4.30 21.47
C GLU A 113 29.26 4.64 22.77
N ARG A 114 27.93 4.50 22.76
CA ARG A 114 27.04 4.68 23.92
C ARG A 114 27.49 3.86 25.12
N LYS A 115 27.77 2.56 24.92
CA LYS A 115 28.24 1.66 25.98
C LYS A 115 29.57 2.10 26.57
N THR A 116 30.47 2.65 25.75
CA THR A 116 31.76 3.18 26.21
C THR A 116 31.56 4.38 27.12
N HIS A 117 30.80 5.39 26.71
CA HIS A 117 30.56 6.60 27.51
C HIS A 117 29.77 6.33 28.80
N LEU A 118 28.76 5.46 28.77
CA LEU A 118 28.03 5.06 29.98
C LEU A 118 28.91 4.24 30.95
N SER A 119 29.91 3.51 30.44
CA SER A 119 30.91 2.83 31.26
C SER A 119 31.95 3.79 31.84
N GLU A 120 32.36 4.84 31.11
CA GLU A 120 33.17 5.94 31.66
C GLU A 120 32.43 6.63 32.82
N ALA A 121 31.14 6.92 32.65
CA ALA A 121 30.33 7.56 33.69
C ALA A 121 30.22 6.71 34.96
N LYS A 122 29.82 5.43 34.82
CA LYS A 122 29.72 4.48 35.93
C LYS A 122 31.06 4.26 36.65
N LYS A 123 32.19 4.31 35.93
CA LYS A 123 33.54 4.26 36.53
C LYS A 123 33.85 5.50 37.38
N SER A 124 33.52 6.70 36.89
CA SER A 124 33.74 7.94 37.66
C SER A 124 32.84 8.02 38.89
N GLN A 125 31.58 7.60 38.79
CA GLN A 125 30.67 7.46 39.94
C GLN A 125 31.26 6.51 41.00
N GLN A 126 31.77 5.35 40.59
CA GLN A 126 32.41 4.37 41.50
C GLN A 126 33.71 4.90 42.14
N SER A 127 34.47 5.75 41.45
CA SER A 127 35.66 6.39 42.03
C SER A 127 35.30 7.38 43.16
N LEU A 128 34.28 8.21 42.93
CA LEU A 128 33.75 9.14 43.92
C LEU A 128 33.11 8.40 45.12
N GLU A 129 32.35 7.34 44.87
CA GLU A 129 31.75 6.52 45.92
C GLU A 129 32.82 5.77 46.75
N SER A 130 33.88 5.27 46.11
CA SER A 130 35.01 4.62 46.78
C SER A 130 35.81 5.58 47.66
N THR A 131 36.04 6.81 47.19
CA THR A 131 36.72 7.84 48.00
C THR A 131 35.83 8.37 49.13
N TYR A 132 34.50 8.43 48.94
CA TYR A 132 33.56 8.71 50.01
C TYR A 132 33.55 7.61 51.08
N LYS A 133 33.55 6.33 50.67
CA LYS A 133 33.62 5.16 51.58
C LYS A 133 34.93 5.09 52.38
N GLN A 134 36.01 5.76 51.93
CA GLN A 134 37.27 5.87 52.65
C GLN A 134 37.22 6.93 53.77
N LEU A 135 36.23 7.83 53.79
CA LEU A 135 36.15 9.01 54.66
C LEU A 135 35.63 8.69 56.08
N ASP A 136 36.43 7.99 56.90
CA ASP A 136 36.01 7.49 58.22
C ASP A 136 36.06 8.54 59.34
N SER A 137 35.15 9.52 59.23
CA SER A 137 34.86 10.50 60.28
C SER A 137 34.47 9.86 61.63
N LYS A 138 33.84 8.67 61.61
CA LYS A 138 33.35 7.99 62.81
C LYS A 138 34.46 7.35 63.63
N ARG A 139 35.54 6.87 62.99
CA ARG A 139 36.78 6.47 63.68
C ARG A 139 37.42 7.66 64.37
N PHE A 140 37.62 8.77 63.66
CA PHE A 140 38.19 9.99 64.27
C PHE A 140 37.36 10.46 65.48
N GLU A 141 36.03 10.56 65.33
CA GLU A 141 35.13 10.97 66.43
C GLU A 141 35.17 10.01 67.63
N ARG A 142 35.30 8.70 67.39
CA ARG A 142 35.46 7.69 68.45
C ARG A 142 36.79 7.81 69.18
N GLU A 143 37.91 7.82 68.47
CA GLU A 143 39.24 7.87 69.11
C GLU A 143 39.43 9.20 69.86
N TRP A 144 38.91 10.32 69.32
CA TRP A 144 38.90 11.60 70.02
C TRP A 144 38.08 11.55 71.33
N ARG A 145 36.90 10.91 71.33
CA ARG A 145 36.11 10.66 72.55
C ARG A 145 36.76 9.66 73.51
N GLU A 146 37.73 8.85 73.09
CA GLU A 146 38.53 8.00 73.98
C GLU A 146 39.75 8.74 74.54
N ALA A 147 40.37 9.65 73.76
CA ALA A 147 41.43 10.54 74.22
C ALA A 147 40.92 11.53 75.29
N ASP A 148 39.78 12.19 75.06
CA ASP A 148 39.16 13.11 76.03
C ASP A 148 38.85 12.42 77.36
N LYS A 149 38.24 11.23 77.33
CA LYS A 149 38.00 10.42 78.54
C LYS A 149 39.28 10.05 79.28
N ALA A 150 40.35 9.71 78.55
CA ALA A 150 41.63 9.37 79.14
C ALA A 150 42.31 10.61 79.78
N ALA A 151 42.22 11.78 79.15
CA ALA A 151 42.70 13.04 79.70
C ALA A 151 41.94 13.43 80.98
N GLN A 152 40.60 13.40 80.96
CA GLN A 152 39.78 13.63 82.15
C GLN A 152 40.07 12.64 83.29
N TYR A 153 40.40 11.39 82.98
CA TYR A 153 40.79 10.39 83.97
C TYR A 153 42.16 10.73 84.58
N ALA A 154 43.15 11.06 83.74
CA ALA A 154 44.48 11.47 84.20
C ALA A 154 44.45 12.73 85.07
N GLU A 155 43.64 13.73 84.71
CA GLU A 155 43.43 14.92 85.53
C GLU A 155 42.82 14.58 86.90
N LYS A 156 41.77 13.74 86.93
CA LYS A 156 41.15 13.30 88.20
C LYS A 156 42.10 12.49 89.07
N THR A 157 42.99 11.67 88.48
CA THR A 157 44.03 10.94 89.22
C THR A 157 45.12 11.89 89.76
N ASP A 158 45.49 12.93 89.02
CA ASP A 158 46.48 13.95 89.44
C ASP A 158 45.96 14.85 90.57
N GLN A 159 44.63 14.98 90.70
CA GLN A 159 43.95 15.75 91.75
C GLN A 159 43.58 14.89 92.99
N ASP A 160 43.70 13.56 92.94
CA ASP A 160 43.40 12.70 94.10
C ASP A 160 44.59 12.63 95.06
N ILE A 161 44.38 13.17 96.27
CA ILE A 161 45.34 13.17 97.39
C ILE A 161 45.78 11.75 97.79
N ASN A 162 45.00 10.72 97.45
CA ASN A 162 45.27 9.32 97.77
C ASN A 162 45.99 8.55 96.65
N ALA A 163 46.09 9.11 95.43
CA ALA A 163 46.72 8.43 94.30
C ALA A 163 48.25 8.41 94.44
N THR A 164 48.90 7.30 94.07
CA THR A 164 50.37 7.27 94.07
C THR A 164 50.93 7.99 92.84
N LYS A 165 52.16 8.50 92.95
CA LYS A 165 52.88 9.09 91.82
C LYS A 165 53.00 8.12 90.61
N ALA A 166 52.99 6.81 90.86
CA ALA A 166 53.02 5.81 89.79
C ALA A 166 51.66 5.68 89.07
N ASP A 167 50.54 5.83 89.78
CA ASP A 167 49.20 5.80 89.19
C ASP A 167 48.93 7.06 88.35
N VAL A 168 49.34 8.22 88.86
CA VAL A 168 49.32 9.51 88.15
C VAL A 168 50.13 9.44 86.84
N GLU A 169 51.37 8.97 86.92
CA GLU A 169 52.25 8.84 85.76
C GLU A 169 51.67 7.85 84.73
N LYS A 170 51.18 6.70 85.17
CA LYS A 170 50.51 5.70 84.32
C LYS A 170 49.25 6.27 83.64
N ALA A 171 48.44 7.05 84.35
CA ALA A 171 47.27 7.69 83.78
C ALA A 171 47.65 8.75 82.73
N LYS A 172 48.67 9.57 82.99
CA LYS A 172 49.21 10.56 82.04
C LYS A 172 49.81 9.91 80.81
N GLN A 173 50.56 8.82 80.94
CA GLN A 173 51.05 8.02 79.81
C GLN A 173 49.90 7.45 78.96
N GLN A 174 48.85 6.93 79.61
CA GLN A 174 47.66 6.41 78.92
C GLN A 174 46.88 7.51 78.17
N ALA A 175 46.78 8.72 78.73
CA ALA A 175 46.17 9.88 78.08
C ALA A 175 47.00 10.37 76.88
N ASN A 176 48.32 10.49 77.03
CA ASN A 176 49.22 10.87 75.95
C ASN A 176 49.15 9.88 74.78
N MET A 177 49.15 8.57 75.06
CA MET A 177 49.03 7.51 74.05
C MET A 177 47.69 7.59 73.28
N ARG A 178 46.57 7.85 73.96
CA ARG A 178 45.28 8.03 73.27
C ARG A 178 45.21 9.32 72.47
N THR A 179 45.83 10.39 72.96
CA THR A 179 45.93 11.67 72.25
C THR A 179 46.70 11.51 70.93
N HIS A 180 47.81 10.75 70.93
CA HIS A 180 48.56 10.41 69.71
C HIS A 180 47.68 9.68 68.68
N ILE A 181 46.98 8.61 69.11
CA ILE A 181 46.09 7.82 68.24
C ILE A 181 44.96 8.68 67.65
N ALA A 182 44.38 9.58 68.45
CA ALA A 182 43.34 10.48 67.98
C ALA A 182 43.86 11.52 66.98
N GLU A 183 45.08 12.04 67.17
CA GLU A 183 45.75 12.96 66.24
C GLU A 183 46.20 12.25 64.95
N GLU A 184 46.63 11.00 65.00
CA GLU A 184 46.84 10.16 63.80
C GLU A 184 45.52 9.99 63.02
N CYS A 185 44.42 9.63 63.68
CA CYS A 185 43.11 9.51 63.04
C CYS A 185 42.59 10.83 62.46
N LYS A 186 42.93 11.96 63.08
CA LYS A 186 42.62 13.32 62.60
C LYS A 186 43.39 13.65 61.32
N ASN A 187 44.66 13.29 61.25
CA ASN A 187 45.50 13.50 60.08
C ASN A 187 45.12 12.56 58.92
N ASP A 188 44.80 11.28 59.21
CA ASP A 188 44.18 10.34 58.26
C ASP A 188 42.92 10.95 57.63
N TYR A 189 41.98 11.40 58.48
CA TYR A 189 40.70 11.97 58.06
C TYR A 189 40.87 13.26 57.25
N ALA A 190 41.78 14.15 57.66
CA ALA A 190 42.05 15.39 56.93
C ALA A 190 42.63 15.13 55.53
N ALA A 191 43.55 14.17 55.39
CA ALA A 191 44.11 13.77 54.10
C ALA A 191 43.05 13.09 53.20
N GLN A 192 42.20 12.24 53.78
CA GLN A 192 41.06 11.61 53.08
C GLN A 192 40.04 12.66 52.61
N LEU A 193 39.73 13.65 53.44
CA LEU A 193 38.81 14.75 53.11
C LEU A 193 39.36 15.62 51.98
N GLN A 194 40.64 15.98 52.01
CA GLN A 194 41.28 16.73 50.93
C GLN A 194 41.26 15.95 49.60
N LYS A 195 41.51 14.63 49.65
CA LYS A 195 41.42 13.73 48.50
C LYS A 195 39.99 13.66 47.96
N TYR A 196 38.99 13.45 48.83
CA TYR A 196 37.58 13.37 48.46
C TYR A 196 37.07 14.68 47.83
N ASN A 197 37.37 15.83 48.43
CA ASN A 197 36.95 17.14 47.90
C ASN A 197 37.55 17.41 46.51
N LYS A 198 38.79 16.95 46.25
CA LYS A 198 39.40 17.01 44.92
C LYS A 198 38.69 16.09 43.92
N GLU A 199 38.43 14.84 44.28
CA GLU A 199 37.72 13.87 43.44
C GLU A 199 36.29 14.36 43.11
N GLN A 200 35.59 14.91 44.11
CA GLN A 200 34.27 15.52 43.99
C GLN A 200 34.29 16.70 43.02
N SER A 201 35.27 17.61 43.15
CA SER A 201 35.42 18.74 42.24
C SER A 201 35.72 18.29 40.81
N GLN A 202 36.51 17.23 40.61
CA GLN A 202 36.80 16.70 39.28
C GLN A 202 35.56 16.03 38.67
N PHE A 203 34.82 15.24 39.46
CA PHE A 203 33.60 14.57 39.03
C PHE A 203 32.52 15.55 38.53
N TYR A 204 32.19 16.58 39.32
CA TYR A 204 31.10 17.50 39.00
C TYR A 204 31.47 18.60 37.99
N PHE A 205 32.72 19.07 37.96
CA PHE A 205 33.13 20.21 37.10
C PHE A 205 34.01 19.82 35.90
N SER A 206 34.36 18.55 35.73
CA SER A 206 35.12 18.04 34.57
C SER A 206 34.48 16.77 34.01
N ASP A 207 34.48 15.69 34.78
CA ASP A 207 34.37 14.35 34.20
C ASP A 207 32.93 14.02 33.77
N MET A 208 31.93 14.31 34.60
CA MET A 208 30.52 14.16 34.20
C MET A 208 30.13 15.14 33.08
N PRO A 209 30.43 16.45 33.15
CA PRO A 209 30.17 17.38 32.05
C PRO A 209 30.71 16.91 30.69
N LEU A 210 31.97 16.46 30.66
CA LEU A 210 32.61 15.98 29.43
C LEU A 210 31.96 14.71 28.90
N ILE A 211 31.59 13.76 29.75
CA ILE A 211 30.93 12.51 29.33
C ILE A 211 29.50 12.76 28.85
N PHE A 212 28.75 13.66 29.49
CA PHE A 212 27.41 14.05 29.04
C PHE A 212 27.46 14.80 27.70
N ASN A 213 28.46 15.66 27.47
CA ASN A 213 28.66 16.31 26.17
C ASN A 213 29.04 15.33 25.05
N LYS A 214 29.81 14.26 25.34
CA LYS A 214 30.05 13.16 24.37
C LYS A 214 28.74 12.45 24.00
N LEU A 215 27.93 12.11 25.02
CA LEU A 215 26.64 11.47 24.81
C LEU A 215 25.68 12.36 24.00
N GLN A 216 25.72 13.68 24.20
CA GLN A 216 24.95 14.63 23.41
C GLN A 216 25.37 14.65 21.93
N ASP A 217 26.67 14.78 21.61
CA ASP A 217 27.11 14.79 20.20
C ASP A 217 26.77 13.46 19.50
N MET A 218 26.91 12.32 20.20
CA MET A 218 26.45 11.02 19.73
C MET A 218 24.93 11.00 19.45
N ASP A 219 24.11 11.57 20.35
CA ASP A 219 22.66 11.66 20.21
C ASP A 219 22.26 12.55 19.02
N GLU A 220 22.86 13.73 18.90
CA GLU A 220 22.64 14.66 17.79
C GLU A 220 23.15 14.11 16.46
N ARG A 221 24.25 13.35 16.44
CA ARG A 221 24.73 12.63 15.25
C ARG A 221 23.74 11.57 14.80
N ARG A 222 23.20 10.78 15.74
CA ARG A 222 22.14 9.80 15.46
C ARG A 222 20.92 10.48 14.85
N VAL A 223 20.41 11.55 15.45
CA VAL A 223 19.25 12.31 14.91
C VAL A 223 19.53 12.80 13.49
N ARG A 224 20.70 13.42 13.25
CA ARG A 224 21.10 13.89 11.91
C ARG A 224 21.17 12.75 10.88
N LYS A 225 21.74 11.60 11.22
CA LYS A 225 21.85 10.44 10.32
C LYS A 225 20.51 9.74 10.07
N LEU A 226 19.61 9.72 11.07
CA LEU A 226 18.24 9.24 10.91
C LEU A 226 17.43 10.16 9.98
N ALA A 227 17.54 11.48 10.16
CA ALA A 227 16.90 12.46 9.27
C ALA A 227 17.40 12.36 7.81
N GLN A 228 18.70 12.14 7.59
CA GLN A 228 19.24 11.80 6.26
C GLN A 228 18.60 10.52 5.69
N GLY A 229 18.35 9.51 6.54
CA GLY A 229 17.63 8.29 6.16
C GLY A 229 16.17 8.51 5.75
N TYR A 230 15.48 9.51 6.32
CA TYR A 230 14.13 9.91 5.87
C TYR A 230 14.16 10.64 4.52
N VAL A 231 15.11 11.55 4.31
CA VAL A 231 15.25 12.28 3.04
C VAL A 231 15.59 11.31 1.90
N LEU A 232 16.56 10.43 2.12
CA LEU A 232 17.01 9.43 1.14
C LEU A 232 15.89 8.46 0.70
N PHE A 233 14.91 8.19 1.57
CA PHE A 233 13.71 7.41 1.22
C PHE A 233 12.88 8.12 0.14
N SER A 234 12.60 9.42 0.32
CA SER A 234 11.85 10.22 -0.66
C SER A 234 12.63 10.42 -1.96
N ASP A 235 13.94 10.67 -1.86
CA ASP A 235 14.79 10.87 -3.03
C ASP A 235 14.95 9.59 -3.87
N THR A 236 14.91 8.41 -3.26
CA THR A 236 14.97 7.12 -3.98
C THR A 236 13.73 6.90 -4.85
N GLU A 237 12.52 7.16 -4.35
CA GLU A 237 11.30 7.12 -5.16
C GLU A 237 11.31 8.24 -6.23
N ARG A 238 11.75 9.46 -5.87
CA ARG A 238 11.83 10.60 -6.78
C ARG A 238 12.77 10.35 -7.97
N HIS A 239 13.88 9.66 -7.74
CA HIS A 239 14.92 9.42 -8.75
C HIS A 239 14.41 8.60 -9.95
N VAL A 240 13.48 7.67 -9.76
CA VAL A 240 12.93 6.84 -10.86
C VAL A 240 11.73 7.48 -11.57
N MET A 241 11.13 8.55 -11.02
CA MET A 241 9.94 9.18 -11.62
C MET A 241 10.12 9.58 -13.10
N PRO A 242 11.28 10.10 -13.57
CA PRO A 242 11.48 10.40 -14.99
C PRO A 242 11.45 9.17 -15.91
N ILE A 243 11.96 8.03 -15.43
CA ILE A 243 11.95 6.77 -16.21
C ILE A 243 10.56 6.14 -16.19
N ILE A 244 9.85 6.21 -15.05
CA ILE A 244 8.44 5.82 -14.95
C ILE A 244 7.59 6.65 -15.92
N GLY A 245 7.80 7.97 -15.97
CA GLY A 245 7.14 8.86 -16.93
C GLY A 245 7.37 8.43 -18.38
N LYS A 246 8.63 8.17 -18.74
CA LYS A 246 8.99 7.65 -20.07
C LYS A 246 8.29 6.33 -20.42
N CYS A 247 8.14 5.39 -19.47
CA CYS A 247 7.41 4.14 -19.74
C CYS A 247 5.92 4.37 -19.96
N LEU A 248 5.30 5.34 -19.27
CA LEU A 248 3.90 5.73 -19.49
C LEU A 248 3.71 6.45 -20.85
N GLU A 249 4.68 7.28 -21.26
CA GLU A 249 4.75 7.85 -22.60
C GLU A 249 4.90 6.75 -23.68
N GLY A 250 5.73 5.73 -23.43
CA GLY A 250 5.92 4.57 -24.29
C GLY A 250 4.63 3.76 -24.51
N VAL A 251 3.92 3.45 -23.41
CA VAL A 251 2.59 2.81 -23.45
C VAL A 251 1.59 3.65 -24.25
N THR A 252 1.56 4.97 -24.02
CA THR A 252 0.68 5.90 -24.74
C THR A 252 1.01 5.92 -26.24
N LYS A 253 2.30 6.00 -26.57
CA LYS A 253 2.81 6.00 -27.94
C LYS A 253 2.49 4.71 -28.69
N ALA A 254 2.65 3.55 -28.04
CA ALA A 254 2.24 2.26 -28.59
C ALA A 254 0.74 2.27 -28.94
N GLY A 255 -0.12 2.75 -28.04
CA GLY A 255 -1.55 2.95 -28.31
C GLY A 255 -1.83 3.82 -29.55
N THR A 256 -1.06 4.90 -29.76
CA THR A 256 -1.19 5.77 -30.94
C THR A 256 -0.56 5.23 -32.23
N ASN A 257 0.25 4.18 -32.17
CA ASN A 257 0.89 3.58 -33.35
C ASN A 257 -0.02 2.56 -34.07
N VAL A 258 -1.13 2.14 -33.45
CA VAL A 258 -2.11 1.22 -34.05
C VAL A 258 -2.75 1.88 -35.28
N ASN A 259 -2.78 1.16 -36.41
CA ASN A 259 -3.28 1.68 -37.67
C ASN A 259 -4.13 0.63 -38.39
N GLU A 260 -5.45 0.76 -38.28
CA GLU A 260 -6.44 -0.19 -38.80
C GLU A 260 -6.40 -0.33 -40.33
N ARG A 261 -6.01 0.73 -41.04
CA ARG A 261 -5.88 0.72 -42.50
C ARG A 261 -4.64 -0.06 -42.95
N ASN A 262 -3.50 0.12 -42.29
CA ASN A 262 -2.28 -0.63 -42.58
C ASN A 262 -2.45 -2.11 -42.20
N ASP A 263 -3.10 -2.41 -41.07
CA ASP A 263 -3.40 -3.80 -40.67
C ASP A 263 -4.31 -4.48 -41.71
N SER A 264 -5.32 -3.76 -42.22
CA SER A 264 -6.19 -4.24 -43.31
C SER A 264 -5.42 -4.49 -44.62
N ILE A 265 -4.47 -3.61 -44.97
CA ILE A 265 -3.61 -3.80 -46.14
C ILE A 265 -2.70 -5.01 -45.94
N ALA A 266 -2.04 -5.15 -44.79
CA ALA A 266 -1.19 -6.29 -44.48
C ALA A 266 -1.94 -7.63 -44.54
N LEU A 267 -3.21 -7.66 -44.10
CA LEU A 267 -4.08 -8.83 -44.23
C LEU A 267 -4.37 -9.16 -45.70
N ILE A 268 -4.69 -8.17 -46.53
CA ILE A 268 -4.88 -8.36 -47.97
C ILE A 268 -3.59 -8.85 -48.62
N GLU A 269 -2.43 -8.30 -48.25
CA GLU A 269 -1.13 -8.71 -48.80
C GLU A 269 -0.75 -10.15 -48.43
N GLN A 270 -1.11 -10.60 -47.23
CA GLN A 270 -0.85 -11.95 -46.72
C GLN A 270 -1.79 -13.01 -47.34
N TYR A 271 -3.04 -12.65 -47.65
CA TYR A 271 -4.07 -13.61 -48.07
C TYR A 271 -4.59 -13.43 -49.52
N LYS A 272 -4.08 -12.45 -50.29
CA LYS A 272 -4.37 -12.32 -51.73
C LYS A 272 -3.92 -13.58 -52.48
N SER A 273 -4.89 -14.37 -52.93
CA SER A 273 -4.69 -15.68 -53.55
C SER A 273 -4.25 -15.63 -55.02
N GLY A 274 -4.30 -14.45 -55.65
CA GLY A 274 -4.07 -14.28 -57.09
C GLY A 274 -5.23 -14.74 -57.98
N PHE A 275 -6.32 -15.28 -57.42
CA PHE A 275 -7.52 -15.56 -58.20
C PHE A 275 -8.25 -14.25 -58.55
N GLU A 276 -8.50 -14.05 -59.84
CA GLU A 276 -9.41 -13.01 -60.31
C GLU A 276 -10.86 -13.34 -59.93
N ARG A 277 -11.71 -12.31 -59.88
CA ARG A 277 -13.15 -12.49 -59.66
C ARG A 277 -13.73 -13.25 -60.86
N PRO A 278 -14.56 -14.29 -60.65
CA PRO A 278 -15.29 -14.92 -61.75
C PRO A 278 -16.03 -13.87 -62.59
N GLY A 279 -15.82 -13.90 -63.90
CA GLY A 279 -16.60 -13.10 -64.84
C GLY A 279 -18.03 -13.61 -64.99
N ASP A 280 -18.83 -12.89 -65.78
CA ASP A 280 -20.16 -13.35 -66.16
C ASP A 280 -20.06 -14.67 -66.96
N LEU A 281 -21.05 -15.55 -66.79
CA LEU A 281 -21.10 -16.83 -67.50
C LEU A 281 -21.60 -16.62 -68.93
N ASP A 282 -20.82 -17.11 -69.90
CA ASP A 282 -21.23 -17.13 -71.31
C ASP A 282 -22.55 -17.90 -71.50
N PHE A 283 -23.41 -17.38 -72.38
CA PHE A 283 -24.66 -18.06 -72.74
C PHE A 283 -24.41 -19.22 -73.70
N GLU A 284 -24.48 -20.44 -73.19
CA GLU A 284 -24.43 -21.67 -73.99
C GLU A 284 -25.71 -21.83 -74.84
N ASP A 285 -25.70 -21.32 -76.07
CA ASP A 285 -26.82 -21.51 -77.02
C ASP A 285 -26.87 -22.94 -77.61
N TYR A 286 -27.56 -23.82 -76.90
CA TYR A 286 -27.82 -25.20 -77.34
C TYR A 286 -28.74 -25.33 -78.57
N SER A 287 -29.32 -24.23 -79.10
CA SER A 287 -30.17 -24.29 -80.30
C SER A 287 -29.34 -24.46 -81.59
N GLN A 288 -28.07 -24.05 -81.56
CA GLN A 288 -27.11 -24.27 -82.64
C GLN A 288 -26.33 -25.55 -82.36
N GLY A 289 -26.45 -26.54 -83.26
CA GLY A 289 -26.00 -27.91 -83.02
C GLY A 289 -24.54 -28.03 -82.57
N ILE A 290 -24.31 -28.83 -81.51
CA ILE A 290 -23.09 -28.92 -80.68
C ILE A 290 -21.78 -28.85 -81.49
N ASN A 291 -21.24 -27.65 -81.65
CA ASN A 291 -19.84 -27.44 -82.02
C ASN A 291 -18.99 -27.48 -80.75
N ARG A 292 -17.93 -28.31 -80.76
CA ARG A 292 -17.08 -28.49 -79.57
C ARG A 292 -16.20 -27.26 -79.34
N ALA A 293 -16.21 -26.80 -78.08
CA ALA A 293 -15.36 -25.77 -77.46
C ALA A 293 -14.14 -25.30 -78.25
N SER A 294 -14.07 -23.98 -78.48
CA SER A 294 -12.85 -23.24 -78.81
C SER A 294 -12.64 -22.18 -77.73
N SER A 295 -11.79 -22.49 -76.74
CA SER A 295 -11.40 -21.59 -75.65
C SER A 295 -9.89 -21.76 -75.43
N ASP A 296 -9.11 -20.79 -75.87
CA ASP A 296 -7.68 -20.98 -76.10
C ASP A 296 -6.82 -21.04 -74.83
N SER A 297 -5.91 -22.02 -74.80
CA SER A 297 -4.76 -22.08 -73.91
C SER A 297 -3.69 -21.06 -74.34
N SER A 298 -3.97 -19.76 -74.18
CA SER A 298 -3.15 -18.65 -74.66
C SER A 298 -2.16 -18.12 -73.60
N LEU A 299 -1.11 -18.90 -73.31
CA LEU A 299 0.03 -18.41 -72.53
C LEU A 299 1.04 -17.64 -73.41
N GLY A 300 1.06 -16.31 -73.27
CA GLY A 300 2.13 -15.41 -73.74
C GLY A 300 1.99 -14.89 -75.19
N THR A 301 2.86 -14.00 -75.70
CA THR A 301 4.03 -13.32 -75.10
C THR A 301 4.38 -12.05 -75.92
N LEU A 302 4.86 -10.97 -75.28
CA LEU A 302 5.86 -10.04 -75.88
C LEU A 302 6.50 -9.14 -74.78
N GLY A 303 7.82 -9.04 -74.60
CA GLY A 303 8.93 -9.82 -75.19
C GLY A 303 10.33 -9.30 -74.78
N THR A 304 11.38 -9.89 -75.39
CA THR A 304 12.83 -9.51 -75.30
C THR A 304 13.60 -10.05 -74.05
N PRO A 305 14.95 -10.29 -74.10
CA PRO A 305 15.39 -11.69 -74.29
C PRO A 305 16.71 -12.18 -73.60
N LYS A 306 16.96 -13.50 -73.76
CA LYS A 306 18.24 -14.29 -73.61
C LYS A 306 18.67 -14.79 -72.22
N GLY A 307 18.73 -16.13 -72.11
CA GLY A 307 19.47 -16.93 -71.11
C GLY A 307 19.27 -18.44 -71.39
N PRO A 308 20.31 -19.30 -71.52
CA PRO A 308 20.15 -20.69 -72.01
C PRO A 308 20.38 -21.81 -70.97
N LEU A 309 19.73 -22.97 -71.21
CA LEU A 309 19.99 -24.33 -70.66
C LEU A 309 19.71 -24.55 -69.14
N GLU A 310 19.34 -25.75 -68.64
CA GLU A 310 19.02 -27.05 -69.28
C GLU A 310 17.98 -27.90 -68.46
N LEU A 311 17.60 -29.07 -69.00
CA LEU A 311 16.74 -30.21 -68.54
C LEU A 311 16.60 -30.46 -67.00
N LEU A 312 15.59 -31.18 -66.48
CA LEU A 312 14.91 -32.39 -66.98
C LEU A 312 13.53 -32.62 -66.29
N GLY A 313 12.56 -33.28 -66.95
CA GLY A 313 11.40 -33.90 -66.23
C GLY A 313 10.10 -34.11 -67.02
N LYS A 314 9.91 -35.28 -67.64
CA LYS A 314 8.60 -35.75 -68.21
C LYS A 314 7.92 -36.68 -67.16
N ASN A 315 6.65 -37.09 -67.19
CA ASN A 315 5.64 -37.16 -68.26
C ASN A 315 4.21 -37.51 -67.69
N ARG A 316 3.14 -37.33 -68.49
CA ARG A 316 1.81 -38.01 -68.42
C ARG A 316 0.86 -37.78 -67.22
N SER A 317 -0.46 -38.03 -67.31
CA SER A 317 -1.50 -37.64 -68.31
C SER A 317 -2.95 -38.07 -67.95
N LYS A 318 -3.84 -37.11 -67.64
CA LYS A 318 -5.33 -37.20 -67.72
C LYS A 318 -6.00 -38.35 -66.87
N PRO A 319 -7.34 -38.56 -66.94
CA PRO A 319 -8.31 -37.78 -66.16
C PRO A 319 -9.35 -38.63 -65.38
N PHE A 320 -10.11 -38.02 -64.45
CA PHE A 320 -11.44 -38.54 -64.06
C PHE A 320 -12.38 -37.45 -63.56
N TRP A 321 -13.70 -37.71 -63.61
CA TRP A 321 -14.80 -36.77 -63.34
C TRP A 321 -15.63 -37.17 -62.10
N LEU A 322 -16.58 -36.28 -61.75
CA LEU A 322 -17.85 -36.48 -61.00
C LEU A 322 -17.89 -36.12 -59.51
N PHE A 323 -19.00 -35.43 -59.17
CA PHE A 323 -19.53 -35.25 -57.81
C PHE A 323 -20.35 -36.48 -57.35
N SER A 324 -20.52 -36.62 -56.02
CA SER A 324 -21.40 -37.57 -55.32
C SER A 324 -20.95 -39.06 -55.27
N LYS A 325 -21.13 -39.82 -54.16
CA LYS A 325 -21.72 -39.50 -52.84
C LYS A 325 -21.31 -40.49 -51.71
N LYS A 326 -21.26 -39.96 -50.47
CA LYS A 326 -21.48 -40.59 -49.13
C LYS A 326 -20.44 -41.50 -48.42
N SER A 327 -19.95 -40.96 -47.29
CA SER A 327 -19.64 -41.61 -45.98
C SER A 327 -18.38 -42.49 -45.87
N LYS A 328 -17.64 -42.53 -44.73
CA LYS A 328 -18.03 -42.41 -43.31
C LYS A 328 -16.92 -41.81 -42.39
N PHE A 329 -17.33 -41.18 -41.28
CA PHE A 329 -16.57 -40.79 -40.05
C PHE A 329 -15.32 -39.87 -40.20
N GLY A 330 -15.02 -38.92 -39.30
CA GLY A 330 -15.86 -38.37 -38.23
C GLY A 330 -15.13 -37.53 -37.15
N ARG A 331 -15.72 -36.38 -36.77
CA ARG A 331 -15.45 -35.49 -35.61
C ARG A 331 -14.07 -34.83 -35.45
N ASP A 332 -14.09 -33.49 -35.47
CA ASP A 332 -13.00 -32.58 -35.12
C ASP A 332 -12.73 -32.49 -33.60
N PRO A 333 -11.49 -32.18 -33.17
CA PRO A 333 -11.08 -32.18 -31.76
C PRO A 333 -11.43 -30.92 -30.95
N LEU A 334 -12.39 -30.08 -31.37
CA LEU A 334 -12.89 -28.93 -30.58
C LEU A 334 -13.85 -29.33 -29.43
N SER A 335 -13.84 -30.59 -29.01
CA SER A 335 -14.83 -31.17 -28.06
C SER A 335 -14.28 -31.52 -26.68
N TYR A 336 -13.01 -31.21 -26.35
CA TYR A 336 -12.35 -31.75 -25.13
C TYR A 336 -12.13 -30.78 -23.97
N CYS A 337 -11.91 -29.47 -24.20
CA CYS A 337 -11.62 -28.51 -23.10
C CYS A 337 -12.84 -27.95 -22.35
N LEU A 338 -14.03 -28.56 -22.48
CA LEU A 338 -15.27 -28.09 -21.86
C LEU A 338 -16.01 -29.20 -21.08
N LYS A 339 -15.24 -30.12 -20.47
CA LYS A 339 -15.81 -31.37 -19.90
C LYS A 339 -15.26 -31.90 -18.58
N GLU A 340 -14.43 -31.13 -17.85
CA GLU A 340 -13.97 -31.55 -16.51
C GLU A 340 -14.59 -30.79 -15.33
N ILE A 341 -15.17 -29.59 -15.52
CA ILE A 341 -15.79 -28.81 -14.42
C ILE A 341 -17.31 -29.08 -14.32
N ASN A 342 -17.74 -30.35 -14.31
CA ASN A 342 -19.08 -30.77 -13.83
C ASN A 342 -19.25 -32.29 -13.59
N LYS A 343 -18.42 -32.82 -12.69
CA LYS A 343 -18.78 -33.93 -11.78
C LYS A 343 -18.28 -33.46 -10.40
N THR A 344 -19.10 -33.36 -9.36
CA THR A 344 -20.12 -34.33 -8.90
C THR A 344 -21.33 -33.64 -8.24
N VAL A 345 -22.35 -34.46 -7.90
CA VAL A 345 -23.54 -34.13 -7.09
C VAL A 345 -24.56 -33.15 -7.70
N LYS A 346 -25.79 -33.64 -7.89
CA LYS A 346 -27.04 -32.85 -7.89
C LYS A 346 -27.83 -33.20 -6.63
N PRO A 347 -28.46 -32.21 -5.99
CA PRO A 347 -29.93 -32.12 -6.04
C PRO A 347 -30.42 -30.67 -6.29
N ARG A 348 -31.71 -30.36 -6.51
CA ARG A 348 -32.87 -31.02 -7.18
C ARG A 348 -34.01 -29.97 -7.16
N ILE A 349 -34.96 -30.01 -8.12
CA ILE A 349 -36.17 -29.12 -8.19
C ILE A 349 -35.78 -27.67 -8.64
N SER A 350 -36.17 -27.16 -9.81
CA SER A 350 -37.48 -26.61 -10.27
C SER A 350 -37.84 -25.26 -9.61
N SER A 351 -38.30 -24.21 -10.32
CA SER A 351 -38.68 -24.09 -11.74
C SER A 351 -38.49 -22.66 -12.28
N PHE A 352 -37.98 -22.51 -13.51
CA PHE A 352 -38.39 -21.44 -14.43
C PHE A 352 -38.23 -21.93 -15.89
N ARG A 353 -39.29 -21.79 -16.69
CA ARG A 353 -39.22 -21.77 -18.17
C ARG A 353 -39.36 -20.31 -18.63
N THR A 354 -39.27 -20.08 -19.94
CA THR A 354 -39.50 -18.80 -20.62
C THR A 354 -38.54 -17.64 -20.31
N LEU A 355 -37.24 -17.89 -20.49
CA LEU A 355 -36.43 -16.97 -21.30
C LEU A 355 -36.29 -17.57 -22.70
N GLY A 356 -37.22 -17.22 -23.59
CA GLY A 356 -37.11 -17.52 -25.00
C GLY A 356 -36.02 -16.66 -25.63
N ARG A 357 -35.19 -17.25 -26.49
CA ARG A 357 -34.15 -16.55 -27.25
C ARG A 357 -34.78 -15.62 -28.29
N MET A 358 -35.21 -14.44 -27.87
CA MET A 358 -35.69 -13.39 -28.78
C MET A 358 -34.57 -13.10 -29.81
N PRO A 359 -34.82 -13.21 -31.11
CA PRO A 359 -33.85 -12.79 -32.11
C PRO A 359 -33.80 -11.26 -32.10
N THR A 360 -32.63 -10.70 -31.81
CA THR A 360 -32.34 -9.30 -32.10
C THR A 360 -32.27 -9.12 -33.62
N VAL A 361 -33.43 -9.00 -34.25
CA VAL A 361 -33.54 -8.52 -35.62
C VAL A 361 -33.04 -7.08 -35.59
N THR A 362 -31.88 -6.83 -36.20
CA THR A 362 -31.48 -5.49 -36.57
C THR A 362 -32.44 -5.01 -37.66
N GLU A 363 -33.46 -4.25 -37.25
CA GLU A 363 -34.42 -3.61 -38.17
C GLU A 363 -33.70 -2.54 -38.99
N ASP A 364 -33.04 -2.99 -40.05
CA ASP A 364 -32.25 -2.11 -40.90
C ASP A 364 -33.16 -1.37 -41.88
N PHE A 365 -33.49 -0.12 -41.52
CA PHE A 365 -34.40 0.74 -42.28
C PHE A 365 -33.83 1.21 -43.63
N GLY A 366 -32.62 0.78 -44.02
CA GLY A 366 -32.02 1.06 -45.33
C GLY A 366 -32.82 0.60 -46.54
N HIS A 367 -33.81 -0.30 -46.36
CA HIS A 367 -34.72 -0.76 -47.41
C HIS A 367 -35.92 0.18 -47.68
N LEU A 368 -36.09 1.26 -46.90
CA LEU A 368 -37.22 2.20 -47.03
C LEU A 368 -36.79 3.50 -47.73
N PRO A 369 -37.70 4.16 -48.50
CA PRO A 369 -37.46 5.50 -49.04
C PRO A 369 -37.05 6.50 -47.94
N PRO A 370 -36.14 7.46 -48.20
CA PRO A 370 -35.53 8.29 -47.15
C PRO A 370 -36.52 8.99 -46.21
N GLU A 371 -37.63 9.49 -46.75
CA GLU A 371 -38.69 10.18 -46.00
C GLU A 371 -39.52 9.21 -45.13
N GLN A 372 -39.70 7.96 -45.57
CA GLN A 372 -40.30 6.90 -44.75
C GLN A 372 -39.32 6.37 -43.69
N ARG A 373 -38.02 6.26 -44.02
CA ARG A 373 -36.96 5.91 -43.06
C ARG A 373 -36.92 6.92 -41.91
N ARG A 374 -36.85 8.21 -42.20
CA ARG A 374 -36.89 9.29 -41.19
C ARG A 374 -38.14 9.21 -40.32
N LYS A 375 -39.33 9.07 -40.94
CA LYS A 375 -40.59 8.94 -40.18
C LYS A 375 -40.65 7.70 -39.28
N ARG A 376 -39.96 6.60 -39.63
CA ARG A 376 -39.84 5.39 -38.79
C ARG A 376 -38.81 5.54 -37.67
N LEU A 377 -37.70 6.23 -37.92
CA LEU A 377 -36.68 6.53 -36.92
C LEU A 377 -37.20 7.51 -35.87
N GLN A 378 -37.82 8.61 -36.28
CA GLN A 378 -38.49 9.55 -35.37
C GLN A 378 -39.54 8.85 -34.49
N GLN A 379 -40.40 8.01 -35.07
CA GLN A 379 -41.37 7.23 -34.29
C GLN A 379 -40.70 6.36 -33.22
N LYS A 380 -39.57 5.71 -33.54
CA LYS A 380 -38.81 4.94 -32.54
C LYS A 380 -38.18 5.82 -31.46
N LEU A 381 -37.66 6.99 -31.81
CA LEU A 381 -37.14 7.95 -30.85
C LEU A 381 -38.23 8.44 -29.88
N ASP A 382 -39.39 8.80 -30.42
CA ASP A 382 -40.56 9.22 -29.63
C ASP A 382 -41.01 8.10 -28.68
N ASP A 383 -41.00 6.84 -29.11
CA ASP A 383 -41.46 5.70 -28.30
C ASP A 383 -40.43 5.26 -27.26
N ILE A 384 -39.13 5.28 -27.58
CA ILE A 384 -38.06 5.02 -26.59
C ILE A 384 -37.99 6.15 -25.56
N GLY A 385 -38.17 7.42 -25.98
CA GLY A 385 -38.24 8.58 -25.08
C GLY A 385 -39.38 8.48 -24.07
N LYS A 386 -40.57 8.02 -24.49
CA LYS A 386 -41.70 7.75 -23.59
C LYS A 386 -41.38 6.64 -22.58
N GLU A 387 -40.70 5.56 -23.00
CA GLU A 387 -40.35 4.47 -22.09
C GLU A 387 -39.25 4.88 -21.09
N LEU A 388 -38.27 5.68 -21.54
CA LEU A 388 -37.25 6.26 -20.68
C LEU A 388 -37.88 7.19 -19.63
N GLN A 389 -38.86 8.02 -20.00
CA GLN A 389 -39.56 8.89 -19.05
C GLN A 389 -40.28 8.08 -17.96
N LYS A 390 -40.96 6.97 -18.30
CA LYS A 390 -41.60 6.11 -17.29
C LYS A 390 -40.61 5.53 -16.28
N GLU A 391 -39.42 5.11 -16.71
CA GLU A 391 -38.39 4.58 -15.80
C GLU A 391 -37.77 5.70 -14.95
N VAL A 392 -37.70 6.94 -15.45
CA VAL A 392 -37.35 8.12 -14.63
C VAL A 392 -38.42 8.40 -13.59
N ASP A 393 -39.70 8.46 -13.98
CA ASP A 393 -40.84 8.67 -13.08
C ASP A 393 -40.91 7.57 -11.99
N GLN A 394 -40.61 6.32 -12.38
CA GLN A 394 -40.52 5.17 -11.47
C GLN A 394 -39.32 5.28 -10.53
N SER A 395 -38.17 5.77 -11.01
CA SER A 395 -36.98 6.01 -10.18
C SER A 395 -37.26 7.06 -9.10
N GLU A 396 -37.89 8.17 -9.47
CA GLU A 396 -38.31 9.21 -8.52
C GLU A 396 -39.33 8.69 -7.50
N ALA A 397 -40.26 7.82 -7.91
CA ALA A 397 -41.24 7.21 -7.01
C ALA A 397 -40.57 6.27 -6.00
N LEU A 398 -39.60 5.45 -6.44
CA LEU A 398 -38.84 4.55 -5.58
C LEU A 398 -37.95 5.32 -4.59
N GLU A 399 -37.33 6.42 -5.00
CA GLU A 399 -36.57 7.31 -4.13
C GLU A 399 -37.46 7.92 -3.04
N LYS A 400 -38.62 8.46 -3.42
CA LYS A 400 -39.62 9.00 -2.47
C LYS A 400 -40.17 7.93 -1.52
N MET A 401 -40.27 6.67 -1.95
CA MET A 401 -40.63 5.55 -1.06
C MET A 401 -39.50 5.18 -0.09
N LYS A 402 -38.25 5.13 -0.55
CA LYS A 402 -37.07 4.91 0.29
C LYS A 402 -36.97 5.96 1.40
N ASP A 403 -37.16 7.23 1.04
CA ASP A 403 -37.24 8.36 1.97
C ASP A 403 -38.30 8.19 3.07
N VAL A 404 -39.47 7.65 2.72
CA VAL A 404 -40.58 7.40 3.67
C VAL A 404 -40.27 6.22 4.60
N TYR A 405 -39.62 5.17 4.10
CA TYR A 405 -39.19 4.03 4.92
C TYR A 405 -38.06 4.42 5.88
N GLU A 406 -37.07 5.21 5.43
CA GLU A 406 -35.98 5.71 6.29
C GLU A 406 -36.49 6.63 7.40
N LYS A 407 -37.49 7.46 7.11
CA LYS A 407 -38.09 8.40 8.08
C LYS A 407 -39.16 7.76 8.97
N ASN A 408 -39.65 6.56 8.64
CA ASN A 408 -40.68 5.88 9.42
C ASN A 408 -40.60 4.34 9.31
N PRO A 409 -39.72 3.68 10.09
CA PRO A 409 -39.40 2.25 9.95
C PRO A 409 -40.57 1.27 10.10
N GLN A 410 -41.72 1.70 10.64
CA GLN A 410 -42.94 0.88 10.72
C GLN A 410 -43.63 0.70 9.34
N MET A 411 -43.28 1.51 8.34
CA MET A 411 -43.90 1.51 7.01
C MET A 411 -43.25 0.52 6.03
N GLY A 412 -41.99 0.14 6.28
CA GLY A 412 -41.22 -0.75 5.43
C GLY A 412 -39.71 -0.62 5.68
N ASP A 413 -38.95 -1.59 5.18
CA ASP A 413 -37.48 -1.58 5.21
C ASP A 413 -36.93 -0.89 3.93
N PRO A 414 -36.10 0.17 4.04
CA PRO A 414 -35.45 0.81 2.89
C PRO A 414 -34.64 -0.14 2.00
N ALA A 415 -33.98 -1.15 2.60
CA ALA A 415 -33.14 -2.08 1.85
C ALA A 415 -33.96 -2.97 0.90
N SER A 416 -35.21 -3.28 1.24
CA SER A 416 -36.14 -4.03 0.39
C SER A 416 -36.39 -3.40 -0.99
N LEU A 417 -36.23 -2.08 -1.13
CA LEU A 417 -36.37 -1.36 -2.40
C LEU A 417 -35.11 -1.40 -3.27
N SER A 418 -33.95 -1.71 -2.69
CA SER A 418 -32.64 -1.69 -3.37
C SER A 418 -32.59 -2.54 -4.65
N PRO A 419 -33.13 -3.77 -4.72
CA PRO A 419 -33.12 -4.55 -5.96
C PRO A 419 -33.90 -3.87 -7.09
N GLN A 420 -35.00 -3.19 -6.76
CA GLN A 420 -35.88 -2.54 -7.73
C GLN A 420 -35.29 -1.20 -8.23
N ILE A 421 -34.67 -0.42 -7.34
CA ILE A 421 -33.90 0.78 -7.69
C ILE A 421 -32.75 0.41 -8.66
N ASN A 422 -31.97 -0.62 -8.33
CA ASN A 422 -30.89 -1.10 -9.20
C ASN A 422 -31.40 -1.58 -10.58
N GLN A 423 -32.57 -2.23 -10.63
CA GLN A 423 -33.17 -2.69 -11.89
C GLN A 423 -33.64 -1.52 -12.76
N THR A 424 -34.33 -0.53 -12.19
CA THR A 424 -34.76 0.69 -12.91
C THR A 424 -33.55 1.52 -13.39
N ALA A 425 -32.49 1.63 -12.60
CA ALA A 425 -31.24 2.27 -13.03
C ALA A 425 -30.64 1.60 -14.29
N GLN A 426 -30.54 0.27 -14.30
CA GLN A 426 -30.06 -0.50 -15.47
C GLN A 426 -31.01 -0.42 -16.68
N ASN A 427 -32.31 -0.24 -16.46
CA ASN A 427 -33.27 -0.01 -17.55
C ASN A 427 -33.13 1.39 -18.16
N MET A 428 -32.99 2.43 -17.32
CA MET A 428 -32.73 3.81 -17.79
C MET A 428 -31.43 3.90 -18.61
N GLU A 429 -30.34 3.27 -18.16
CA GLU A 429 -29.08 3.26 -18.90
C GLU A 429 -29.23 2.57 -20.27
N ARG A 430 -29.88 1.41 -20.32
CA ARG A 430 -30.16 0.69 -21.57
C ARG A 430 -30.98 1.51 -22.55
N LEU A 431 -32.03 2.18 -22.07
CA LEU A 431 -32.90 3.03 -22.89
C LEU A 431 -32.17 4.29 -23.39
N ARG A 432 -31.30 4.92 -22.57
CA ARG A 432 -30.45 6.03 -23.01
C ARG A 432 -29.46 5.63 -24.10
N LEU A 433 -28.83 4.46 -23.97
CA LEU A 433 -27.93 3.90 -24.99
C LEU A 433 -28.67 3.57 -26.30
N GLU A 434 -29.88 3.00 -26.22
CA GLU A 434 -30.68 2.71 -27.41
C GLU A 434 -31.22 4.00 -28.07
N LEU A 435 -31.66 4.99 -27.28
CA LEU A 435 -32.08 6.30 -27.78
C LEU A 435 -30.96 6.99 -28.56
N SER A 436 -29.77 7.11 -27.96
CA SER A 436 -28.59 7.72 -28.60
C SER A 436 -28.20 7.02 -29.91
N LYS A 437 -28.35 5.68 -29.98
CA LYS A 437 -28.13 4.90 -31.20
C LYS A 437 -29.10 5.30 -32.33
N TYR A 438 -30.38 5.57 -32.04
CA TYR A 438 -31.33 6.00 -33.08
C TYR A 438 -31.19 7.49 -33.42
N GLU A 439 -30.78 8.36 -32.48
CA GLU A 439 -30.49 9.79 -32.76
C GLU A 439 -29.36 9.92 -33.79
N VAL A 440 -28.29 9.14 -33.60
CA VAL A 440 -27.18 9.03 -34.54
C VAL A 440 -27.64 8.61 -35.94
N MET A 441 -28.67 7.75 -36.05
CA MET A 441 -29.18 7.25 -37.34
C MET A 441 -30.19 8.18 -38.04
N ASP A 442 -30.84 9.11 -37.33
CA ASP A 442 -31.75 10.09 -37.95
C ASP A 442 -31.06 11.43 -38.29
N SER A 443 -29.85 11.66 -37.76
CA SER A 443 -29.06 12.87 -37.95
C SER A 443 -28.89 13.26 -39.44
N PRO A 444 -29.22 14.51 -39.84
CA PRO A 444 -29.18 14.95 -41.24
C PRO A 444 -27.83 14.79 -41.94
N LEU A 445 -26.71 14.72 -41.19
CA LEU A 445 -25.36 14.58 -41.74
C LEU A 445 -25.14 13.27 -42.52
N LEU A 446 -25.87 12.20 -42.19
CA LEU A 446 -25.81 10.92 -42.90
C LEU A 446 -26.55 10.93 -44.26
N ALA A 447 -27.38 11.95 -44.53
CA ALA A 447 -28.13 12.03 -45.79
C ALA A 447 -27.26 12.44 -47.01
N THR A 448 -26.04 12.92 -46.77
CA THR A 448 -25.16 13.51 -47.80
C THR A 448 -23.78 12.86 -47.93
N ASN A 449 -23.40 11.91 -47.07
CA ASN A 449 -22.13 11.19 -47.18
C ASN A 449 -22.23 9.77 -46.57
N PRO A 450 -22.00 8.68 -47.34
CA PRO A 450 -22.03 7.32 -46.80
C PRO A 450 -20.81 6.98 -45.94
N ASP A 451 -19.67 7.65 -46.13
CA ASP A 451 -18.42 7.37 -45.39
C ASP A 451 -18.43 7.90 -43.93
N ALA A 452 -19.52 8.51 -43.46
CA ALA A 452 -19.58 9.21 -42.18
C ALA A 452 -19.84 8.31 -40.95
N GLU A 453 -20.28 7.04 -41.11
CA GLU A 453 -20.58 6.13 -40.00
C GLU A 453 -19.37 5.93 -39.06
N THR A 454 -18.17 5.75 -39.62
CA THR A 454 -16.92 5.54 -38.88
C THR A 454 -16.55 6.72 -37.99
N SER A 455 -16.87 7.95 -38.43
CA SER A 455 -16.50 9.17 -37.70
C SER A 455 -17.39 9.41 -36.48
N LEU A 456 -18.70 9.22 -36.61
CA LEU A 456 -19.64 9.53 -35.53
C LEU A 456 -19.55 8.52 -34.36
N MET A 457 -19.20 7.26 -34.63
CA MET A 457 -18.84 6.30 -33.57
C MET A 457 -17.57 6.66 -32.80
N ALA A 458 -16.62 7.41 -33.41
CA ALA A 458 -15.43 7.89 -32.71
C ALA A 458 -15.78 9.00 -31.71
N VAL A 459 -16.66 9.93 -32.08
CA VAL A 459 -17.13 11.01 -31.20
C VAL A 459 -17.82 10.44 -29.95
N SER A 460 -18.65 9.40 -30.10
CA SER A 460 -19.30 8.73 -28.96
C SER A 460 -18.29 8.17 -27.96
N LYS A 461 -17.18 7.58 -28.43
CA LYS A 461 -16.08 7.10 -27.56
C LYS A 461 -15.34 8.22 -26.85
N CYS A 462 -15.17 9.39 -27.47
CA CYS A 462 -14.56 10.55 -26.81
C CYS A 462 -15.37 11.04 -25.59
N THR A 463 -16.69 10.93 -25.59
CA THR A 463 -17.54 11.33 -24.45
C THR A 463 -17.19 10.58 -23.16
N VAL A 464 -16.88 9.28 -23.26
CA VAL A 464 -16.47 8.43 -22.13
C VAL A 464 -15.09 8.88 -21.60
N VAL A 465 -14.17 9.22 -22.50
CA VAL A 465 -12.84 9.74 -22.13
C VAL A 465 -12.94 11.09 -21.42
N ILE A 466 -13.84 11.97 -21.86
CA ILE A 466 -14.09 13.29 -21.24
C ILE A 466 -14.64 13.13 -19.82
N TYR A 467 -15.59 12.21 -19.59
CA TYR A 467 -16.09 11.92 -18.23
C TYR A 467 -14.98 11.35 -17.32
N LEU A 468 -14.11 10.50 -17.85
CA LEU A 468 -12.96 9.97 -17.09
C LEU A 468 -11.95 11.08 -16.74
N TYR A 469 -11.69 12.01 -17.66
CA TYR A 469 -10.81 13.17 -17.44
C TYR A 469 -11.37 14.14 -16.39
N LEU A 470 -12.69 14.39 -16.41
CA LEU A 470 -13.34 15.28 -15.46
C LEU A 470 -13.27 14.73 -14.03
N LEU A 471 -13.45 13.42 -13.85
CA LEU A 471 -13.30 12.75 -12.56
C LEU A 471 -11.85 12.76 -12.05
N LEU A 472 -10.85 12.61 -12.93
CA LEU A 472 -9.44 12.69 -12.55
C LEU A 472 -9.00 14.11 -12.16
N SER A 473 -9.67 15.14 -12.70
CA SER A 473 -9.33 16.56 -12.50
C SER A 473 -9.69 17.10 -11.11
N ILE A 474 -10.43 16.33 -10.29
CA ILE A 474 -10.76 16.68 -8.90
C ILE A 474 -9.54 16.46 -7.96
N CYS A 475 -8.58 15.63 -8.37
CA CYS A 475 -7.50 15.13 -7.50
C CYS A 475 -6.20 15.94 -7.56
N VAL A 476 -6.17 17.11 -8.21
CA VAL A 476 -4.95 17.92 -8.40
C VAL A 476 -5.20 19.37 -8.00
N SER A 477 -4.56 19.81 -6.91
CA SER A 477 -4.56 21.22 -6.47
C SER A 477 -3.14 21.79 -6.46
N PRO A 478 -2.73 22.55 -7.49
CA PRO A 478 -1.52 23.37 -7.49
C PRO A 478 -1.82 24.79 -6.99
N SER A 479 -0.90 25.40 -6.24
CA SER A 479 -1.04 26.74 -5.67
C SER A 479 -0.76 27.88 -6.66
N SER A 480 -1.20 29.09 -6.29
CA SER A 480 -1.11 30.36 -7.03
C SER A 480 0.33 30.85 -7.31
N PRO A 481 0.50 31.86 -8.20
CA PRO A 481 0.49 33.28 -7.75
C PRO A 481 -0.29 34.20 -8.75
N ASP A 482 -0.40 35.54 -8.63
CA ASP A 482 0.20 36.54 -7.73
C ASP A 482 -0.67 37.83 -7.61
N GLY A 483 -0.40 38.68 -6.59
CA GLY A 483 -0.74 40.11 -6.51
C GLY A 483 -2.19 40.51 -6.15
N THR A 484 -2.46 41.65 -5.48
CA THR A 484 -1.59 42.69 -4.87
C THR A 484 -2.41 43.58 -3.89
N HIS A 485 -1.75 44.32 -2.98
CA HIS A 485 -2.30 45.30 -2.01
C HIS A 485 -3.12 44.68 -0.84
N SER A 486 -3.11 45.16 0.42
CA SER A 486 -2.49 46.32 1.11
C SER A 486 -2.77 46.21 2.65
N GLU A 487 -2.11 46.80 3.68
CA GLU A 487 -0.96 47.75 3.79
C GLU A 487 0.11 47.33 4.85
N GLU A 488 -0.01 47.71 6.14
CA GLU A 488 1.11 47.73 7.12
C GLU A 488 0.82 47.19 8.54
N GLY A 489 1.88 46.83 9.30
CA GLY A 489 1.84 46.54 10.75
C GLY A 489 3.15 45.94 11.30
N THR A 490 4.01 46.75 11.93
CA THR A 490 5.39 46.38 12.34
C THR A 490 5.54 45.86 13.79
N PRO A 491 6.67 45.19 14.16
CA PRO A 491 6.71 44.25 15.29
C PRO A 491 7.58 44.66 16.49
N ASP A 492 7.35 43.98 17.62
CA ASP A 492 8.30 43.58 18.66
C ASP A 492 7.55 42.58 19.57
N SER A 493 8.10 41.71 20.44
CA SER A 493 9.34 40.94 20.55
C SER A 493 9.32 40.34 21.97
N SER A 494 10.07 39.25 22.21
CA SER A 494 10.35 38.67 23.54
C SER A 494 9.18 38.37 24.49
N GLN A 495 8.80 37.10 24.60
CA GLN A 495 9.03 36.36 25.84
C GLN A 495 8.93 34.85 25.61
N ALA A 496 10.03 34.14 25.87
CA ALA A 496 10.03 32.70 26.06
C ALA A 496 10.22 32.45 27.56
N ILE A 497 9.19 31.93 28.22
CA ILE A 497 9.28 31.37 29.57
C ILE A 497 8.68 29.97 29.51
N TYR A 498 9.31 29.04 30.22
CA TYR A 498 8.92 27.64 30.26
C TYR A 498 7.54 27.48 30.89
N ALA A 499 6.69 26.67 30.24
CA ALA A 499 5.65 25.89 30.90
C ALA A 499 5.97 24.42 30.57
N GLU A 500 5.85 23.53 31.55
CA GLU A 500 6.32 22.16 31.42
C GLU A 500 5.66 21.40 30.26
N PHE A 501 6.47 20.68 29.48
CA PHE A 501 6.00 19.47 28.80
C PHE A 501 5.93 18.38 29.87
N ASP A 502 4.71 18.08 30.33
CA ASP A 502 4.49 16.96 31.25
C ASP A 502 4.51 15.65 30.46
N ASP A 503 5.32 14.69 30.91
CA ASP A 503 5.71 13.50 30.13
C ASP A 503 4.84 12.27 30.48
N ASP A 504 3.55 12.51 30.74
CA ASP A 504 2.51 11.50 30.98
C ASP A 504 1.80 11.12 29.67
N PHE A 505 2.57 10.68 28.66
CA PHE A 505 2.03 9.90 27.54
C PHE A 505 1.96 8.42 27.93
N GLU A 506 1.25 8.10 29.01
CA GLU A 506 0.76 6.73 29.21
C GLU A 506 -0.22 6.42 28.06
N GLU A 507 -0.05 5.25 27.44
CA GLU A 507 -0.89 4.77 26.35
C GLU A 507 -2.22 4.24 26.93
N GLU A 508 -2.99 5.13 27.58
CA GLU A 508 -4.35 4.85 28.05
C GLU A 508 -5.26 4.70 26.81
N GLU A 509 -5.28 3.48 26.27
CA GLU A 509 -6.20 3.03 25.24
C GLU A 509 -7.63 3.37 25.67
N GLU A 510 -8.20 4.45 25.11
CA GLU A 510 -9.46 5.05 25.57
C GLU A 510 -10.58 4.00 25.52
N LEU A 511 -10.86 3.37 26.67
CA LEU A 511 -11.64 2.14 26.76
C LEU A 511 -13.12 2.40 26.47
N VAL A 512 -13.45 2.46 25.17
CA VAL A 512 -14.76 2.77 24.57
C VAL A 512 -15.87 2.29 25.50
N ALA A 513 -16.66 3.24 26.02
CA ALA A 513 -17.65 2.97 27.04
C ALA A 513 -18.65 1.90 26.53
N PRO A 514 -18.92 0.84 27.30
CA PRO A 514 -19.73 -0.27 26.82
C PRO A 514 -21.17 0.18 26.56
N ILE A 515 -21.64 -0.05 25.33
CA ILE A 515 -22.97 0.34 24.82
C ILE A 515 -24.11 -0.54 25.36
N GLY A 516 -23.79 -1.56 26.15
CA GLY A 516 -24.76 -2.45 26.76
C GLY A 516 -24.13 -3.62 27.51
N GLN A 517 -24.97 -4.57 27.89
CA GLN A 517 -24.57 -5.88 28.41
C GLN A 517 -25.19 -6.99 27.58
N CYS A 518 -24.54 -8.15 27.54
CA CYS A 518 -25.10 -9.35 26.93
C CYS A 518 -24.89 -10.57 27.82
N THR A 519 -25.83 -11.52 27.75
CA THR A 519 -25.74 -12.81 28.45
C THR A 519 -25.58 -13.94 27.44
N ALA A 520 -24.57 -14.76 27.64
CA ALA A 520 -24.31 -15.95 26.82
C ALA A 520 -25.44 -16.97 26.95
N MET A 521 -26.04 -17.34 25.81
CA MET A 521 -27.05 -18.39 25.71
C MET A 521 -26.43 -19.77 25.46
N TYR A 522 -25.18 -19.81 24.97
CA TYR A 522 -24.44 -21.04 24.66
C TYR A 522 -22.95 -20.87 24.93
N ASN A 523 -22.27 -21.98 25.21
CA ASN A 523 -20.81 -22.03 25.34
C ASN A 523 -20.12 -21.79 23.98
N PHE A 524 -19.05 -20.99 23.96
CA PHE A 524 -18.24 -20.74 22.75
C PHE A 524 -16.73 -20.82 23.07
N PRO A 525 -15.94 -21.62 22.30
CA PRO A 525 -14.57 -21.97 22.68
C PRO A 525 -13.48 -20.99 22.21
N GLY A 526 -13.80 -19.86 21.55
CA GLY A 526 -12.82 -18.80 21.26
C GLY A 526 -11.57 -19.24 20.47
N ALA A 527 -11.73 -20.15 19.50
CA ALA A 527 -10.61 -20.83 18.84
C ALA A 527 -9.98 -20.06 17.65
N SER A 528 -10.51 -18.88 17.33
CA SER A 528 -10.08 -18.01 16.22
C SER A 528 -9.38 -16.76 16.73
N GLU A 529 -8.39 -16.27 15.98
CA GLU A 529 -7.69 -15.02 16.27
C GLU A 529 -8.69 -13.85 16.40
N GLY A 530 -8.54 -13.04 17.46
CA GLY A 530 -9.48 -11.96 17.80
C GLY A 530 -10.79 -12.39 18.51
N THR A 531 -11.06 -13.69 18.68
CA THR A 531 -12.26 -14.15 19.42
C THR A 531 -11.96 -14.55 20.86
N ILE A 532 -12.92 -14.37 21.78
CA ILE A 532 -12.79 -14.83 23.17
C ILE A 532 -13.69 -16.04 23.47
N THR A 533 -13.33 -16.79 24.51
CA THR A 533 -14.19 -17.82 25.10
C THR A 533 -15.37 -17.19 25.84
N MET A 534 -16.52 -17.87 25.86
CA MET A 534 -17.62 -17.59 26.79
C MET A 534 -18.29 -18.88 27.28
N GLN A 535 -18.84 -18.86 28.50
CA GLN A 535 -19.67 -19.94 29.05
C GLN A 535 -21.16 -19.57 29.06
N GLU A 536 -22.03 -20.56 28.93
CA GLU A 536 -23.49 -20.37 29.04
C GLU A 536 -23.88 -19.75 30.39
N GLY A 537 -24.65 -18.66 30.37
CA GLY A 537 -24.99 -17.84 31.53
C GLY A 537 -23.99 -16.73 31.89
N GLU A 538 -22.84 -16.65 31.21
CA GLU A 538 -21.85 -15.59 31.45
C GLU A 538 -22.34 -14.21 30.96
N VAL A 539 -22.11 -13.17 31.76
CA VAL A 539 -22.49 -11.78 31.43
C VAL A 539 -21.25 -10.99 31.02
N LEU A 540 -21.32 -10.33 29.87
CA LEU A 540 -20.22 -9.58 29.25
C LEU A 540 -20.70 -8.17 28.87
N SER A 541 -19.78 -7.21 28.76
CA SER A 541 -20.09 -5.82 28.39
C SER A 541 -19.92 -5.63 26.88
N VAL A 542 -20.96 -5.17 26.18
CA VAL A 542 -20.92 -4.98 24.72
C VAL A 542 -20.16 -3.69 24.41
N VAL A 543 -19.15 -3.77 23.54
CA VAL A 543 -18.36 -2.61 23.07
C VAL A 543 -18.81 -2.17 21.69
N GLU A 544 -19.14 -3.13 20.81
CA GLU A 544 -19.60 -2.85 19.44
C GLU A 544 -20.68 -3.86 19.05
N GLU A 545 -21.80 -3.36 18.52
CA GLU A 545 -22.93 -4.15 18.04
C GLU A 545 -22.67 -4.72 16.63
N ASP A 546 -23.27 -5.87 16.35
CA ASP A 546 -23.24 -6.56 15.05
C ASP A 546 -23.74 -5.65 13.90
N LYS A 547 -22.88 -5.42 12.91
CA LYS A 547 -23.18 -4.58 11.74
C LYS A 547 -23.72 -5.38 10.54
N GLY A 548 -24.17 -6.61 10.79
CA GLY A 548 -24.63 -7.56 9.78
C GLY A 548 -23.60 -8.61 9.36
N ASP A 549 -22.51 -8.77 10.12
CA ASP A 549 -21.44 -9.74 9.87
C ASP A 549 -21.53 -10.99 10.77
N GLY A 550 -22.38 -10.95 11.81
CA GLY A 550 -22.63 -12.06 12.74
C GLY A 550 -21.81 -12.00 14.03
N TRP A 551 -21.03 -10.94 14.27
CA TRP A 551 -20.11 -10.84 15.40
C TRP A 551 -20.38 -9.60 16.26
N THR A 552 -20.34 -9.79 17.58
CA THR A 552 -20.44 -8.72 18.59
C THR A 552 -19.08 -8.56 19.27
N ARG A 553 -18.56 -7.33 19.40
CA ARG A 553 -17.33 -7.03 20.15
C ARG A 553 -17.66 -6.84 21.61
N VAL A 554 -16.93 -7.51 22.50
CA VAL A 554 -17.33 -7.66 23.90
C VAL A 554 -16.12 -7.60 24.85
N ARG A 555 -16.31 -7.00 26.02
CA ARG A 555 -15.28 -6.79 27.07
C ARG A 555 -15.65 -7.52 28.36
N ARG A 556 -14.67 -8.23 28.93
CA ARG A 556 -14.74 -8.84 30.27
C ARG A 556 -14.31 -7.83 31.35
N ALA A 557 -14.75 -8.03 32.59
CA ALA A 557 -14.40 -7.17 33.73
C ALA A 557 -12.90 -7.16 34.09
N ASN A 558 -12.08 -8.02 33.47
CA ASN A 558 -10.62 -8.04 33.61
C ASN A 558 -9.88 -7.36 32.45
N GLY A 559 -10.57 -6.57 31.62
CA GLY A 559 -10.00 -5.88 30.46
C GLY A 559 -9.95 -6.69 29.16
N ASN A 560 -10.04 -8.02 29.22
CA ASN A 560 -9.97 -8.87 28.03
C ASN A 560 -11.14 -8.57 27.05
N GLU A 561 -10.80 -8.19 25.82
CA GLU A 561 -11.74 -7.99 24.72
C GLU A 561 -11.64 -9.07 23.63
N GLY A 562 -12.72 -9.20 22.85
CA GLY A 562 -12.70 -9.81 21.54
C GLY A 562 -14.10 -10.02 20.98
N TYR A 563 -14.17 -10.74 19.86
CA TYR A 563 -15.43 -11.03 19.17
C TYR A 563 -16.05 -12.34 19.63
N ILE A 564 -17.39 -12.36 19.66
CA ILE A 564 -18.23 -13.53 19.91
C ILE A 564 -19.40 -13.57 18.91
N PRO A 565 -19.95 -14.76 18.58
CA PRO A 565 -21.09 -14.83 17.66
C PRO A 565 -22.33 -14.19 18.27
N THR A 566 -22.94 -13.23 17.57
CA THR A 566 -24.12 -12.49 18.05
C THR A 566 -25.30 -13.41 18.33
N SER A 567 -25.47 -14.47 17.54
CA SER A 567 -26.51 -15.50 17.72
C SER A 567 -26.33 -16.38 18.96
N TYR A 568 -25.20 -16.26 19.68
CA TYR A 568 -24.92 -17.00 20.91
C TYR A 568 -25.18 -16.17 22.18
N VAL A 569 -25.60 -14.90 22.06
CA VAL A 569 -25.89 -13.99 23.18
C VAL A 569 -27.28 -13.37 23.09
N SER A 570 -27.84 -13.05 24.26
CA SER A 570 -28.97 -12.13 24.40
C SER A 570 -28.42 -10.75 24.77
N ILE A 571 -28.64 -9.73 23.92
CA ILE A 571 -28.09 -8.38 24.06
C ILE A 571 -29.13 -7.43 24.67
N SER A 572 -28.69 -6.58 25.60
CA SER A 572 -29.49 -5.51 26.20
C SER A 572 -28.66 -4.21 26.21
N LEU A 573 -28.95 -3.33 25.25
CA LEU A 573 -28.27 -2.03 25.10
C LEU A 573 -28.75 -1.01 26.13
N SER A 574 -27.83 -0.20 26.65
CA SER A 574 -28.16 0.98 27.44
C SER A 574 -28.57 2.13 26.51
N LYS A 575 -29.76 2.68 26.74
CA LYS A 575 -30.29 3.86 26.03
C LYS A 575 -30.05 5.15 26.80
#